data_AF-A0A5C6CXS9-F1
#
_entry.id   AF-A0A5C6CXS9-F1
#
_cell.length_a   1.000
_cell.length_b   1.000
_cell.length_c   1.000
_cell.angle_alpha   90.00
_cell.angle_beta   90.00
_cell.angle_gamma   90.00
#
_symmetry.space_group_name_H-M   'P 1'
#
loop_
_entity.id
_entity.type
_entity.pdbx_description
1 polymer ?
#
loop_
_entity_poly.entity_id
_entity_poly.type
_entity_poly.pdbx_seq_one_letter_code
_entity_poly.pdbx_strand_id
1 'polypeptide(L)'
;MQFKLLESPLFSKFRASWLYRRGILHARLSKNVLAVADYTSVIEMADAPASIRTMALYNRALVYCATSCGVQAVEDLQKVLEMPGASEQVRTEARRKLVRMQRSSNRADSSNPRDEAYPEGGVPEKNRPDSST
;
A
#
# COMPACT_ATOMS: atom_id res chain seq x y z
N MET A 1 -27.55 -19.46 33.65
CA MET A 1 -26.22 -18.89 33.40
C MET A 1 -25.87 -19.06 31.93
N GLN A 2 -26.01 -18.01 31.12
CA GLN A 2 -25.53 -18.04 29.74
C GLN A 2 -24.04 -17.69 29.76
N PHE A 3 -23.19 -18.69 29.53
CA PHE A 3 -21.77 -18.46 29.27
C PHE A 3 -21.65 -17.65 27.97
N LYS A 4 -21.30 -16.37 28.07
CA LYS A 4 -20.92 -15.54 26.93
C LYS A 4 -19.60 -16.05 26.35
N LEU A 5 -19.65 -17.12 25.56
CA LEU A 5 -18.52 -17.65 24.80
C LEU A 5 -17.93 -16.60 23.83
N LEU A 6 -18.72 -15.58 23.47
CA LEU A 6 -18.31 -14.44 22.65
C LEU A 6 -17.27 -13.52 23.30
N GLU A 7 -17.08 -13.56 24.62
CA GLU A 7 -16.13 -12.68 25.33
C GLU A 7 -14.80 -13.41 25.67
N SER A 8 -14.59 -14.63 25.18
CA SER A 8 -13.33 -15.35 25.44
C SER A 8 -12.19 -14.84 24.55
N PRO A 9 -11.00 -14.53 25.11
CA PRO A 9 -9.83 -14.10 24.33
C PRO A 9 -9.37 -15.11 23.25
N LEU A 10 -9.75 -16.38 23.41
CA LEU A 10 -9.50 -17.41 22.41
C LEU A 10 -10.40 -17.24 21.19
N PHE A 11 -11.71 -17.00 21.39
CA PHE A 11 -12.66 -16.82 20.32
C PHE A 11 -12.33 -15.60 19.45
N SER A 12 -11.91 -14.50 20.08
CA SER A 12 -11.49 -13.29 19.37
C SER A 12 -10.23 -13.50 18.55
N LYS A 13 -9.22 -14.21 19.10
CA LYS A 13 -8.03 -14.62 18.35
C LYS A 13 -8.37 -15.50 17.15
N PHE A 14 -9.28 -16.48 17.30
CA PHE A 14 -9.72 -17.33 16.19
C PHE A 14 -10.43 -16.51 15.11
N ARG A 15 -11.37 -15.64 15.50
CA ARG A 15 -12.11 -14.76 14.58
C ARG A 15 -11.16 -13.83 13.82
N ALA A 16 -10.23 -13.17 14.51
CA ALA A 16 -9.24 -12.30 13.90
C ALA A 16 -8.34 -13.07 12.92
N SER A 17 -7.90 -14.27 13.30
CA SER A 17 -7.08 -15.13 12.43
C SER A 17 -7.83 -15.57 11.17
N TRP A 18 -9.12 -15.91 11.31
CA TRP A 18 -9.94 -16.33 10.18
C TRP A 18 -10.17 -15.17 9.20
N LEU A 19 -10.58 -13.99 9.69
CA LEU A 19 -10.75 -12.79 8.86
C LEU A 19 -9.44 -12.43 8.15
N TYR A 20 -8.31 -12.44 8.88
CA TYR A 20 -7.00 -12.16 8.31
C TYR A 20 -6.65 -13.11 7.15
N ARG A 21 -6.84 -14.43 7.35
CA ARG A 21 -6.56 -15.44 6.31
C ARG A 21 -7.50 -15.29 5.11
N ARG A 22 -8.77 -14.97 5.34
CA ARG A 22 -9.74 -14.72 4.27
C ARG A 22 -9.38 -13.46 3.47
N GLY A 23 -8.94 -12.41 4.15
CA GLY A 23 -8.42 -11.19 3.52
C GLY A 23 -7.23 -11.48 2.60
N ILE A 24 -6.28 -12.32 3.02
CA ILE A 24 -5.15 -12.76 2.17
C ILE A 24 -5.65 -13.46 0.91
N LEU A 25 -6.63 -14.36 1.04
CA LEU A 25 -7.19 -15.08 -0.10
C LEU A 25 -7.86 -14.10 -1.07
N HIS A 26 -8.65 -13.15 -0.57
CA HIS A 26 -9.26 -12.12 -1.40
C HIS A 26 -8.23 -11.24 -2.12
N ALA A 27 -7.15 -10.83 -1.43
CA ALA A 27 -6.08 -10.04 -2.03
C ALA A 27 -5.37 -10.81 -3.16
N ARG A 28 -5.08 -12.11 -2.95
CA ARG A 28 -4.49 -12.98 -3.99
C ARG A 28 -5.39 -13.15 -5.21
N LEU A 29 -6.70 -13.13 -5.01
CA LEU A 29 -7.70 -13.19 -6.08
C LEU A 29 -8.00 -11.82 -6.70
N SER A 30 -7.23 -10.77 -6.36
CA SER A 30 -7.46 -9.37 -6.78
C SER A 30 -8.85 -8.83 -6.39
N LYS A 31 -9.53 -9.46 -5.42
CA LYS A 31 -10.81 -9.01 -4.85
C LYS A 31 -10.54 -7.94 -3.79
N ASN A 32 -9.95 -6.83 -4.22
CA ASN A 32 -9.35 -5.82 -3.35
C ASN A 32 -10.33 -5.22 -2.33
N VAL A 33 -11.57 -4.92 -2.74
CA VAL A 33 -12.63 -4.40 -1.84
C VAL A 33 -12.93 -5.38 -0.70
N LEU A 34 -13.04 -6.67 -1.00
CA LEU A 34 -13.31 -7.71 0.01
C LEU A 34 -12.10 -7.90 0.94
N ALA A 35 -10.88 -7.85 0.39
CA ALA A 35 -9.67 -7.93 1.19
C ALA A 35 -9.56 -6.76 2.18
N VAL A 36 -9.81 -5.54 1.71
CA VAL A 36 -9.85 -4.33 2.54
C VAL A 36 -10.91 -4.47 3.63
N ALA A 37 -12.12 -4.95 3.32
CA ALA A 37 -13.18 -5.14 4.30
C ALA A 37 -12.78 -6.14 5.41
N ASP A 38 -12.15 -7.26 5.02
CA ASP A 38 -11.67 -8.27 5.97
C ASP A 38 -10.57 -7.73 6.89
N TYR A 39 -9.58 -7.04 6.33
CA TYR A 39 -8.52 -6.44 7.15
C TYR A 39 -9.05 -5.33 8.05
N THR A 40 -9.96 -4.51 7.56
CA THR A 40 -10.63 -3.45 8.35
C THR A 40 -11.35 -4.06 9.55
N SER A 41 -12.08 -5.16 9.33
CA SER A 41 -12.76 -5.88 10.41
C SER A 41 -11.78 -6.35 11.49
N VAL A 42 -10.59 -6.86 11.12
CA VAL A 42 -9.56 -7.25 12.10
C VAL A 42 -9.02 -6.04 12.86
N ILE A 43 -8.85 -4.91 12.19
CA ILE A 43 -8.28 -3.69 12.77
C ILE A 43 -9.23 -3.08 13.82
N GLU A 44 -10.53 -3.10 13.53
CA GLU A 44 -11.60 -2.54 14.38
C GLU A 44 -12.01 -3.46 15.54
N MET A 45 -11.66 -4.75 15.49
CA MET A 45 -11.87 -5.66 16.62
C MET A 45 -11.09 -5.17 17.85
N ALA A 46 -11.79 -4.83 18.94
CA ALA A 46 -11.16 -4.32 20.16
C ALA A 46 -10.14 -5.30 20.77
N ASP A 47 -10.45 -6.59 20.72
CA ASP A 47 -9.72 -7.69 21.33
C ASP A 47 -8.87 -8.48 20.34
N ALA A 48 -8.67 -7.98 19.12
CA ALA A 48 -7.75 -8.62 18.18
C ALA A 48 -6.30 -8.60 18.73
N PRO A 49 -5.58 -9.73 18.65
CA PRO A 49 -4.17 -9.77 19.02
C PRO A 49 -3.37 -8.75 18.23
N ALA A 50 -2.49 -8.00 18.91
CA ALA A 50 -1.67 -6.96 18.28
C ALA A 50 -0.84 -7.47 17.09
N SER A 51 -0.34 -8.71 17.16
CA SER A 51 0.38 -9.35 16.06
C SER A 51 -0.50 -9.54 14.81
N ILE A 52 -1.76 -9.92 14.96
CA ILE A 52 -2.70 -10.08 13.85
C ILE A 52 -3.13 -8.71 13.32
N ARG A 53 -3.40 -7.75 14.22
CA ARG A 53 -3.78 -6.38 13.86
C ARG A 53 -2.71 -5.69 13.01
N THR A 54 -1.44 -5.83 13.40
CA THR A 54 -0.29 -5.25 12.66
C THR A 54 -0.10 -5.91 11.30
N MET A 55 -0.27 -7.24 11.21
CA MET A 55 -0.26 -7.94 9.92
C MET A 55 -1.43 -7.50 9.01
N ALA A 56 -2.62 -7.28 9.58
CA ALA A 56 -3.78 -6.81 8.82
C ALA A 56 -3.57 -5.39 8.26
N LEU A 57 -3.05 -4.46 9.07
CA LEU A 57 -2.67 -3.11 8.61
C LEU A 57 -1.66 -3.18 7.47
N TYR A 58 -0.58 -3.94 7.64
CA TYR A 58 0.44 -4.08 6.61
C TYR A 58 -0.12 -4.64 5.30
N ASN A 59 -0.93 -5.70 5.34
CA ASN A 59 -1.50 -6.27 4.13
C ASN A 59 -2.56 -5.36 3.49
N ARG A 60 -3.35 -4.61 4.28
CA ARG A 60 -4.29 -3.62 3.74
C ARG A 60 -3.55 -2.50 3.01
N ALA A 61 -2.42 -2.03 3.54
CA ALA A 61 -1.55 -1.09 2.84
C ALA A 61 -1.03 -1.63 1.50
N LEU A 62 -0.68 -2.93 1.43
CA LEU A 62 -0.28 -3.55 0.17
C LEU A 62 -1.40 -3.57 -0.87
N VAL A 63 -2.64 -3.84 -0.43
CA VAL A 63 -3.82 -3.78 -1.31
C VAL A 63 -4.04 -2.35 -1.81
N TYR A 64 -3.97 -1.35 -0.91
CA TYR A 64 -4.09 0.06 -1.30
C TYR A 64 -3.00 0.50 -2.27
N CYS A 65 -1.76 0.03 -2.11
CA CYS A 65 -0.69 0.26 -3.09
C CYS A 65 -1.03 -0.30 -4.48
N ALA A 66 -1.69 -1.46 -4.54
CA ALA A 66 -2.07 -2.09 -5.80
C ALA A 66 -3.24 -1.40 -6.49
N THR A 67 -4.07 -0.64 -5.75
CA THR A 67 -5.24 0.08 -6.26
C THR A 67 -5.04 1.60 -6.36
N SER A 68 -3.78 2.06 -6.46
CA SER A 68 -3.41 3.48 -6.56
C SER A 68 -3.90 4.37 -5.40
N CYS A 69 -4.17 3.77 -4.23
CA CYS A 69 -4.59 4.47 -3.01
C CYS A 69 -3.37 4.74 -2.11
N GLY A 70 -2.43 5.55 -2.61
CA GLY A 70 -1.13 5.76 -1.97
C GLY A 70 -1.21 6.36 -0.56
N VAL A 71 -2.15 7.28 -0.34
CA VAL A 71 -2.32 7.97 0.96
C VAL A 71 -2.74 6.97 2.04
N GLN A 72 -3.81 6.18 1.80
CA GLN A 72 -4.27 5.19 2.78
C GLN A 72 -3.21 4.11 3.06
N ALA A 73 -2.42 3.74 2.04
CA ALA A 73 -1.31 2.82 2.23
C ALA A 73 -0.23 3.40 3.16
N VAL A 74 0.15 4.68 3.01
CA VAL A 74 1.11 5.33 3.90
C VAL A 74 0.60 5.38 5.34
N GLU A 75 -0.65 5.76 5.54
CA GLU A 75 -1.28 5.83 6.87
C GLU A 75 -1.25 4.47 7.58
N ASP A 76 -1.65 3.39 6.90
CA ASP A 76 -1.65 2.05 7.46
C ASP A 76 -0.23 1.58 7.79
N LEU A 77 0.77 1.90 6.96
CA LEU A 77 2.17 1.56 7.23
C LEU A 77 2.73 2.35 8.41
N GLN A 78 2.36 3.63 8.58
CA GLN A 78 2.76 4.42 9.74
C GLN A 78 2.17 3.85 11.03
N LYS A 79 0.88 3.48 11.02
CA LYS A 79 0.23 2.80 12.15
C LYS A 79 0.93 1.49 12.54
N VAL A 80 1.47 0.74 11.58
CA VAL A 80 2.27 -0.46 11.87
C VAL A 80 3.53 -0.14 12.69
N LEU A 81 4.20 0.99 12.39
CA LEU A 81 5.41 1.40 13.07
C LEU A 81 5.14 1.91 14.50
N GLU A 82 3.99 2.55 14.69
CA GLU A 82 3.55 3.10 15.98
C GLU A 82 3.01 2.01 16.93
N MET A 83 2.47 0.92 16.39
CA MET A 83 1.76 -0.07 17.20
C MET A 83 2.70 -0.85 18.15
N PRO A 84 2.43 -0.82 19.48
CA PRO A 84 3.07 -1.71 20.43
C PRO A 84 2.71 -3.16 20.11
N GLY A 85 3.72 -4.06 20.10
CA GLY A 85 3.52 -5.48 19.78
C GLY A 85 3.59 -5.83 18.29
N ALA A 86 3.90 -4.89 17.41
CA ALA A 86 4.33 -5.22 16.05
C ALA A 86 5.67 -5.97 16.10
N SER A 87 5.78 -7.07 15.34
CA SER A 87 7.04 -7.79 15.23
C SER A 87 8.07 -6.97 14.45
N GLU A 88 9.35 -7.16 14.77
CA GLU A 88 10.43 -6.41 14.11
C GLU A 88 10.46 -6.66 12.60
N GLN A 89 10.10 -7.87 12.18
CA GLN A 89 9.94 -8.22 10.77
C GLN A 89 8.88 -7.35 10.08
N VAL A 90 7.68 -7.24 10.66
CA VAL A 90 6.58 -6.46 10.07
C VAL A 90 6.93 -4.97 10.03
N ARG A 91 7.58 -4.43 11.07
CA ARG A 91 8.08 -3.06 11.07
C ARG A 91 9.13 -2.80 10.00
N THR A 92 10.06 -3.73 9.83
CA THR A 92 11.12 -3.64 8.82
C THR A 92 10.52 -3.63 7.41
N GLU A 93 9.57 -4.52 7.13
CA GLU A 93 8.87 -4.54 5.84
C GLU A 93 8.04 -3.27 5.61
N ALA A 94 7.37 -2.76 6.64
CA ALA A 94 6.63 -1.51 6.55
C ALA A 94 7.54 -0.30 6.23
N ARG A 95 8.69 -0.17 6.91
CA ARG A 95 9.70 0.85 6.62
C ARG A 95 10.20 0.76 5.18
N ARG A 96 10.55 -0.45 4.73
CA ARG A 96 11.01 -0.68 3.34
C ARG A 96 9.94 -0.28 2.33
N LYS A 97 8.67 -0.57 2.60
CA LYS A 97 7.56 -0.21 1.72
C LYS A 97 7.36 1.30 1.64
N LEU A 98 7.37 2.01 2.77
CA LEU A 98 7.28 3.47 2.83
C LEU A 98 8.39 4.15 2.03
N VAL A 99 9.65 3.72 2.18
CA VAL A 99 10.78 4.29 1.43
C VAL A 99 10.59 4.12 -0.08
N ARG A 100 10.08 2.96 -0.53
CA ARG A 100 9.80 2.73 -1.95
C ARG A 100 8.69 3.65 -2.46
N MET A 101 7.63 3.85 -1.67
CA MET A 101 6.51 4.72 -2.04
C MET A 101 6.92 6.20 -2.10
N GLN A 102 7.75 6.66 -1.17
CA GLN A 102 8.24 8.04 -1.19
C GLN A 102 9.14 8.31 -2.40
N ARG A 103 9.98 7.33 -2.77
CA ARG A 103 10.79 7.42 -3.99
C ARG A 103 9.96 7.44 -5.26
N SER A 104 8.84 6.70 -5.32
CA SER A 104 7.94 6.77 -6.48
C SER A 104 7.20 8.10 -6.55
N SER A 105 6.77 8.66 -5.41
CA SER A 105 6.13 9.99 -5.36
C SER A 105 7.08 11.08 -5.85
N ASN A 106 8.29 11.15 -5.27
CA ASN A 106 9.26 12.19 -5.64
C ASN A 106 9.68 12.10 -7.11
N ARG A 107 9.71 10.90 -7.71
CA ARG A 107 9.99 10.74 -9.14
C ARG A 107 8.85 11.29 -10.01
N ALA A 108 7.60 11.02 -9.63
CA ALA A 108 6.43 11.55 -10.33
C ALA A 108 6.38 13.08 -10.26
N ASP A 109 6.77 13.67 -9.12
CA ASP A 109 6.81 15.14 -8.96
C ASP A 109 7.99 15.78 -9.73
N SER A 110 9.02 14.99 -10.07
CA SER A 110 10.21 15.45 -10.81
C SER A 110 10.11 15.34 -12.33
N SER A 111 8.98 14.87 -12.89
CA SER A 111 8.78 14.94 -14.35
C SER A 111 8.76 16.41 -14.78
N ASN A 112 9.79 16.79 -15.53
CA ASN A 112 10.09 18.15 -15.94
C ASN A 112 9.02 18.65 -16.94
N PRO A 113 8.33 19.79 -16.70
CA PRO A 113 7.35 20.35 -17.65
C PRO A 113 7.92 20.74 -19.02
N ARG A 114 9.24 20.66 -19.21
CA ARG A 114 9.91 21.02 -20.47
C ARG A 114 9.82 19.96 -21.56
N ASP A 115 9.38 18.74 -21.24
CA ASP A 115 9.27 17.66 -22.23
C ASP A 115 7.95 17.73 -23.05
N GLU A 116 7.03 18.66 -22.74
CA GLU A 116 5.76 18.89 -23.46
C GLU A 116 5.81 20.07 -24.45
N ALA A 117 6.96 20.74 -24.64
CA ALA A 117 7.09 21.91 -25.50
C ALA A 117 8.07 21.69 -26.67
N TYR A 118 7.74 20.78 -27.58
CA TYR A 118 8.20 20.87 -28.97
C TYR A 118 6.97 20.99 -29.88
N PRO A 119 6.61 22.19 -30.35
CA PRO A 119 5.76 22.28 -31.52
C PRO A 119 6.58 21.77 -32.72
N GLU A 120 6.05 20.80 -33.44
CA GLU A 120 6.55 20.46 -34.78
C GLU A 120 6.60 21.72 -35.64
N GLY A 121 7.77 22.02 -36.23
CA GLY A 121 7.86 23.02 -37.29
C GLY A 121 9.08 23.92 -37.18
N GLY A 122 10.16 23.54 -37.88
CA GLY A 122 11.26 24.46 -38.16
C GLY A 122 12.58 23.77 -38.43
N VAL A 123 12.74 23.19 -39.63
CA VAL A 123 14.07 22.84 -40.15
C VAL A 123 14.79 24.15 -40.49
N PRO A 124 15.98 24.47 -39.95
CA PRO A 124 16.79 25.54 -40.49
C PRO A 124 17.50 25.02 -41.73
N GLU A 125 16.92 25.34 -42.88
CA GLU A 125 17.58 25.32 -44.18
C GLU A 125 18.67 26.41 -44.21
N LYS A 126 19.94 26.01 -44.33
CA LYS A 126 21.00 26.63 -45.17
C LYS A 126 22.39 26.18 -44.70
N ASN A 127 22.98 25.28 -45.49
CA ASN A 127 24.39 25.32 -45.88
C ASN A 127 24.61 24.23 -46.95
N ARG A 128 24.17 24.54 -48.17
CA ARG A 128 24.70 23.90 -49.38
C ARG A 128 26.00 24.63 -49.73
N PRO A 129 27.16 23.96 -49.82
CA PRO A 129 28.27 24.52 -50.57
C PRO A 129 27.92 24.47 -52.06
N ASP A 130 27.98 25.63 -52.71
CA ASP A 130 27.80 25.79 -54.15
C ASP A 130 28.79 24.91 -54.92
N SER A 131 28.24 24.16 -55.88
CA SER A 131 28.98 23.63 -57.01
C SER A 131 29.44 24.79 -57.90
N SER A 132 30.62 24.62 -58.50
CA SER A 132 31.20 25.35 -59.66
C SER A 132 32.35 26.31 -59.36
N THR A 133 33.59 25.83 -59.43
CA THR A 133 34.47 25.91 -60.62
C THR A 133 35.74 25.11 -60.35
#